data_AF-A0A9W9CGM5-F1
#
_entry.id   AF-A0A9W9CGM5-F1
#
_cell.length_a   1.000
_cell.length_b   1.000
_cell.length_c   1.000
_cell.angle_alpha   90.00
_cell.angle_beta   90.00
_cell.angle_gamma   90.00
#
_symmetry.space_group_name_H-M   'P 1'
#
loop_
_entity.id
_entity.type
_entity.pdbx_description
1 polymer ?
#
loop_
_entity_poly.entity_id
_entity_poly.type
_entity_poly.pdbx_seq_one_letter_code
_entity_poly.pdbx_strand_id
1 'polypeptide(L)'
;MSPDSITRDMIVDRIYGLLQGELLQWDKETALKDLAKHLASVLIEIGRRGNLGPHGLSRLSDIFMSVGHQGTTHYMALTVNPGIGDIQILLKGELREKDGKNPLHDEGQMEMLRDGFNREAVRQWLALRQTG
;
A
#
# COMPACT_ATOMS: atom_id res chain seq x y z
N MET A 1 -19.51 24.20 9.22
CA MET A 1 -18.53 23.12 9.40
C MET A 1 -18.65 22.21 8.19
N SER A 2 -17.60 22.03 7.40
CA SER A 2 -17.65 21.11 6.25
C SER A 2 -17.55 19.67 6.78
N PRO A 3 -18.56 18.80 6.61
CA PRO A 3 -18.55 17.43 7.12
C PRO A 3 -17.66 16.47 6.30
N ASP A 4 -17.08 16.90 5.18
CA ASP A 4 -16.65 15.98 4.10
C ASP A 4 -15.15 15.88 3.84
N SER A 5 -14.28 16.43 4.71
CA SER A 5 -12.83 16.40 4.48
C SER A 5 -12.19 15.12 5.04
N ILE A 6 -11.55 14.33 4.18
CA ILE A 6 -10.72 13.18 4.57
C ILE A 6 -9.57 13.64 5.46
N THR A 7 -9.49 13.10 6.68
CA THR A 7 -8.42 13.43 7.64
C THR A 7 -7.23 12.49 7.49
N ARG A 8 -6.09 12.90 8.06
CA ARG A 8 -4.90 12.02 8.16
C ARG A 8 -5.23 10.73 8.93
N ASP A 9 -5.98 10.82 10.01
CA ASP A 9 -6.32 9.65 10.83
C ASP A 9 -7.17 8.64 10.06
N MET A 10 -8.13 9.13 9.26
CA MET A 10 -8.91 8.28 8.37
C MET A 10 -8.05 7.55 7.33
N ILE A 11 -7.01 8.20 6.80
CA ILE A 11 -6.04 7.59 5.88
C ILE A 11 -5.21 6.53 6.62
N VAL A 12 -4.73 6.84 7.83
CA VAL A 12 -3.97 5.89 8.66
C VAL A 12 -4.81 4.65 8.95
N ASP A 13 -6.06 4.81 9.38
CA ASP A 13 -6.95 3.70 9.69
C ASP A 13 -7.24 2.84 8.46
N ARG A 14 -7.44 3.48 7.30
CA ARG A 14 -7.62 2.76 6.04
C ARG A 14 -6.39 1.94 5.65
N ILE A 15 -5.21 2.54 5.70
CA ILE A 15 -3.94 1.84 5.38
C ILE A 15 -3.71 0.73 6.40
N TYR A 16 -3.89 0.99 7.69
CA TYR A 16 -3.74 0.01 8.75
C TYR A 16 -4.65 -1.20 8.52
N GLY A 17 -5.94 -1.00 8.21
CA GLY A 17 -6.88 -2.09 7.96
C GLY A 17 -6.49 -2.94 6.74
N LEU A 18 -5.99 -2.30 5.67
CA LEU A 18 -5.49 -3.02 4.49
C LEU A 18 -4.23 -3.84 4.80
N LEU A 19 -3.27 -3.25 5.52
CA LEU A 19 -2.06 -3.95 5.91
C LEU A 19 -2.34 -5.08 6.91
N GLN A 20 -3.29 -4.88 7.84
CA GLN A 20 -3.68 -5.90 8.82
C GLN A 20 -4.26 -7.15 8.16
N GLY A 21 -4.98 -6.99 7.05
CA GLY A 21 -5.52 -8.11 6.27
C GLY A 21 -4.44 -8.97 5.61
N GLU A 22 -3.30 -8.38 5.27
CA GLU A 22 -2.23 -9.05 4.51
C GLU A 22 -1.01 -9.43 5.37
N LEU A 23 -0.76 -8.73 6.47
CA LEU A 23 0.39 -8.91 7.37
C LEU A 23 -0.02 -9.58 8.69
N LEU A 24 -0.60 -10.78 8.59
CA LEU A 24 -1.26 -11.47 9.71
C LEU A 24 -0.37 -11.75 10.93
N GLN A 25 0.95 -11.91 10.74
CA GLN A 25 1.91 -12.26 11.78
C GLN A 25 2.63 -11.07 12.42
N TRP A 26 2.30 -9.84 12.04
CA TRP A 26 2.95 -8.64 12.59
C TRP A 26 2.43 -8.26 13.96
N ASP A 27 3.30 -7.62 14.76
CA ASP A 27 2.84 -6.87 15.92
C ASP A 27 1.94 -5.72 15.46
N LYS A 28 0.64 -5.90 15.75
CA LYS A 28 -0.45 -5.01 15.33
C LYS A 28 -0.41 -3.68 16.07
N GLU A 29 0.11 -3.65 17.30
CA GLU A 29 0.02 -2.45 18.13
C GLU A 29 1.07 -1.40 17.77
N THR A 30 2.30 -1.85 17.45
CA THR A 30 3.43 -0.94 17.25
C THR A 30 3.86 -0.88 15.78
N ALA A 31 4.35 -2.00 15.24
CA ALA A 31 5.02 -2.01 13.94
C ALA A 31 4.07 -1.65 12.79
N LEU A 32 2.87 -2.25 12.79
CA LEU A 32 1.88 -2.03 11.74
C LEU A 32 1.34 -0.59 11.75
N LYS A 33 1.10 -0.04 12.95
CA LYS A 33 0.59 1.32 13.12
C LYS A 33 1.61 2.38 12.72
N ASP A 34 2.89 2.16 13.03
CA ASP A 34 3.96 3.07 12.62
C ASP A 34 4.19 3.06 11.12
N LEU A 35 4.17 1.87 10.50
CA LEU A 35 4.22 1.76 9.04
C LEU A 35 3.03 2.46 8.38
N ALA A 36 1.81 2.28 8.89
CA ALA A 36 0.61 2.94 8.38
C ALA A 36 0.71 4.47 8.48
N LYS A 37 1.18 5.02 9.61
CA LYS A 37 1.43 6.46 9.79
C LYS A 37 2.45 6.98 8.80
N HIS A 38 3.52 6.24 8.54
CA HIS A 38 4.53 6.62 7.57
C HIS A 38 3.95 6.67 6.16
N LEU A 39 3.26 5.62 5.72
CA LEU A 39 2.66 5.55 4.39
C LEU A 39 1.57 6.61 4.20
N ALA A 40 0.81 6.95 5.25
CA ALA A 40 -0.12 8.08 5.21
C ALA A 40 0.61 9.41 4.98
N SER A 41 1.76 9.63 5.64
CA SER A 41 2.58 10.82 5.40
C SER A 41 3.13 10.86 3.96
N VAL A 42 3.55 9.71 3.41
CA VAL A 42 3.98 9.59 2.01
C VAL A 42 2.83 9.96 1.07
N LEU A 43 1.61 9.44 1.31
CA LEU A 43 0.44 9.78 0.50
C LEU A 43 0.10 11.27 0.54
N ILE A 44 0.14 11.88 1.73
CA ILE A 44 -0.10 13.33 1.88
C ILE A 44 0.93 14.12 1.06
N GLU A 45 2.20 13.70 1.08
CA GLU A 45 3.26 14.34 0.31
C GLU A 45 3.07 14.16 -1.21
N ILE A 46 2.66 12.98 -1.67
CA ILE A 46 2.26 12.74 -3.07
C ILE A 46 1.13 13.69 -3.48
N GLY A 47 0.12 13.86 -2.61
CA GLY A 47 -0.98 14.80 -2.82
C GLY A 47 -0.50 16.26 -2.92
N ARG A 48 0.41 16.69 -2.03
CA ARG A 48 1.01 18.03 -2.07
C ARG A 48 1.78 18.33 -3.34
N ARG A 49 2.36 17.31 -3.97
CA ARG A 49 3.05 17.42 -5.27
C ARG A 49 2.12 17.46 -6.47
N GLY A 50 0.80 17.33 -6.27
CA GLY A 50 -0.20 17.34 -7.34
C GLY A 50 -0.39 15.99 -8.02
N ASN A 51 0.23 14.92 -7.54
CA ASN A 51 0.15 13.58 -8.14
C ASN A 51 -1.16 12.84 -7.84
N LEU A 52 -2.08 13.47 -7.10
CA LEU A 52 -3.43 12.96 -6.86
C LEU A 52 -4.49 13.76 -7.65
N GLY A 53 -4.06 14.52 -8.65
CA GLY A 53 -4.94 15.39 -9.43
C GLY A 53 -5.42 16.63 -8.65
N PRO A 54 -6.25 17.48 -9.29
CA PRO A 54 -6.65 18.78 -8.74
C PRO A 54 -7.55 18.68 -7.50
N HIS A 55 -8.21 17.54 -7.31
CA HIS A 55 -9.10 17.29 -6.18
C HIS A 55 -8.46 16.46 -5.06
N GLY A 56 -7.23 16.00 -5.27
CA GLY A 56 -6.57 15.11 -4.32
C GLY A 56 -7.30 13.78 -4.16
N LEU A 57 -7.12 13.17 -2.98
CA LEU A 57 -7.83 11.93 -2.64
C LEU A 57 -9.33 12.21 -2.44
N SER A 58 -10.15 11.68 -3.33
CA SER A 58 -11.60 11.93 -3.30
C SER A 58 -12.34 11.00 -2.34
N ARG A 59 -11.87 9.74 -2.17
CA ARG A 59 -12.49 8.74 -1.30
C ARG A 59 -11.43 7.88 -0.62
N LEU A 60 -11.71 7.39 0.60
CA LEU A 60 -10.84 6.42 1.27
C LEU A 60 -10.74 5.08 0.52
N SER A 61 -11.78 4.70 -0.23
CA SER A 61 -11.79 3.51 -1.08
C SER A 61 -10.76 3.56 -2.20
N ASP A 62 -10.28 4.76 -2.54
CA ASP A 62 -9.26 4.95 -3.56
C ASP A 62 -7.87 4.47 -3.08
N ILE A 63 -7.73 4.19 -1.77
CA ILE A 63 -6.59 3.46 -1.20
C ILE A 63 -6.96 1.98 -1.13
N PHE A 64 -6.22 1.10 -1.79
CA PHE A 64 -6.54 -0.32 -1.89
C PHE A 64 -5.28 -1.18 -2.12
N MET A 65 -5.40 -2.47 -1.82
CA MET A 65 -4.40 -3.48 -2.21
C MET A 65 -4.64 -3.90 -3.66
N SER A 66 -3.57 -4.03 -4.43
CA SER A 66 -3.64 -4.50 -5.82
C SER A 66 -2.54 -5.51 -6.13
N VAL A 67 -2.79 -6.35 -7.14
CA VAL A 67 -1.76 -7.15 -7.80
C VAL A 67 -1.46 -6.50 -9.14
N GLY A 68 -0.24 -5.98 -9.28
CA GLY A 68 0.26 -5.41 -10.52
C GLY A 68 1.17 -6.37 -11.27
N HIS A 69 1.55 -6.00 -12.48
CA HIS A 69 2.51 -6.74 -13.29
C HIS A 69 3.57 -5.80 -13.89
N GLN A 70 4.77 -6.34 -14.10
CA GLN A 70 5.87 -5.67 -14.79
C GLN A 70 6.55 -6.71 -15.68
N GLY A 71 6.32 -6.60 -17.00
CA GLY A 71 6.68 -7.67 -17.93
C GLY A 71 5.95 -8.97 -17.57
N THR A 72 6.71 -10.05 -17.39
CA THR A 72 6.22 -11.40 -17.01
C THR A 72 6.08 -11.60 -15.51
N THR A 73 6.52 -10.63 -14.70
CA THR A 73 6.51 -10.73 -13.24
C THR A 73 5.31 -10.02 -12.64
N HIS A 74 4.85 -10.51 -11.49
CA HIS A 74 3.74 -9.94 -10.73
C HIS A 74 4.21 -9.44 -9.36
N TYR A 75 3.47 -8.51 -8.77
CA TYR A 75 3.73 -8.01 -7.43
C TYR A 75 2.42 -7.64 -6.75
N MET A 76 2.42 -7.70 -5.42
CA MET A 76 1.37 -7.10 -4.60
C MET A 76 1.80 -5.70 -4.17
N ALA A 77 0.86 -4.75 -4.12
CA ALA A 77 1.13 -3.38 -3.74
C ALA A 77 -0.03 -2.75 -2.96
N LEU A 78 0.32 -1.79 -2.09
CA LEU A 78 -0.61 -0.81 -1.57
C LEU A 78 -0.62 0.38 -2.54
N THR A 79 -1.79 0.68 -3.08
CA THR A 79 -1.96 1.64 -4.17
C THR A 79 -3.02 2.68 -3.88
N VAL A 80 -2.90 3.82 -4.56
CA VAL A 80 -3.88 4.91 -4.56
C VAL A 80 -4.30 5.24 -5.97
N ASN A 81 -5.62 5.26 -6.20
CA ASN A 81 -6.21 5.72 -7.44
C ASN A 81 -6.43 7.24 -7.35
N PRO A 82 -5.73 8.07 -8.14
CA PRO A 82 -5.92 9.52 -8.15
C PRO A 82 -7.21 9.96 -8.86
N GLY A 83 -7.98 9.03 -9.44
CA GLY A 83 -9.16 9.30 -10.27
C GLY A 83 -8.81 9.72 -11.71
N ILE A 84 -7.68 10.42 -11.90
CA ILE A 84 -7.14 10.80 -13.20
C ILE A 84 -5.62 10.57 -13.20
N GLY A 85 -5.11 9.91 -14.24
CA GLY A 85 -3.69 9.61 -14.40
C GLY A 85 -3.28 8.24 -13.84
N ASP A 86 -1.98 8.08 -13.58
CA ASP A 86 -1.40 6.81 -13.17
C ASP A 86 -1.66 6.48 -11.70
N ILE A 87 -1.92 5.21 -11.42
CA ILE A 87 -2.02 4.68 -10.05
C ILE A 87 -0.71 4.96 -9.31
N GLN A 88 -0.82 5.54 -8.12
CA GLN A 88 0.32 5.80 -7.25
C GLN A 88 0.56 4.58 -6.36
N ILE A 89 1.81 4.10 -6.28
CA ILE A 89 2.18 2.97 -5.43
C ILE A 89 2.84 3.50 -4.16
N LEU A 90 2.25 3.20 -3.00
CA LEU A 90 2.79 3.58 -1.69
C LEU A 90 3.79 2.56 -1.17
N LEU A 91 3.50 1.28 -1.39
CA LEU A 91 4.35 0.16 -0.98
C LEU A 91 4.24 -0.94 -2.04
N LYS A 92 5.38 -1.36 -2.61
CA LYS A 92 5.45 -2.37 -3.67
C LYS A 92 6.22 -3.58 -3.18
N GLY A 93 5.58 -4.74 -3.12
CA GLY A 93 6.25 -6.01 -2.86
C GLY A 93 7.20 -6.42 -3.98
N GLU A 94 8.01 -7.44 -3.69
CA GLU A 94 8.95 -7.98 -4.67
C GLU A 94 8.25 -8.50 -5.94
N LEU A 95 8.90 -8.29 -7.09
CA LEU A 95 8.49 -8.89 -8.36
C LEU A 95 8.75 -10.40 -8.30
N ARG A 96 7.74 -11.21 -8.62
CA ARG A 96 7.85 -12.66 -8.67
C ARG A 96 7.21 -13.20 -9.95
N GLU A 97 7.90 -14.15 -10.58
CA GLU A 97 7.40 -14.94 -11.69
C GLU A 97 7.41 -16.41 -11.26
N LYS A 98 6.34 -17.14 -11.61
CA LYS A 98 6.32 -18.60 -11.49
C LYS A 98 5.65 -19.17 -12.73
N ASP A 99 6.47 -19.69 -13.63
CA ASP A 99 6.07 -20.59 -14.73
C ASP A 99 4.91 -20.07 -15.59
N GLY A 100 4.81 -18.76 -15.80
CA GLY A 100 3.76 -18.14 -16.62
C GLY A 100 2.33 -18.26 -16.08
N LYS A 101 2.09 -18.72 -14.84
CA LYS A 101 0.73 -18.74 -14.28
C LYS A 101 0.34 -17.36 -13.74
N ASN A 102 -0.97 -17.10 -13.76
CA ASN A 102 -1.55 -15.86 -13.27
C ASN A 102 -1.84 -15.99 -11.77
N PRO A 103 -1.28 -15.12 -10.90
CA PRO A 103 -1.47 -15.19 -9.46
C PRO A 103 -2.93 -15.02 -9.06
N LEU A 104 -3.73 -14.28 -9.84
CA LEU A 104 -5.16 -14.09 -9.54
C LEU A 104 -5.98 -15.40 -9.57
N HIS A 105 -5.43 -16.49 -10.09
CA HIS A 105 -6.07 -17.79 -10.21
C HIS A 105 -5.27 -18.94 -9.54
N ASP A 106 -4.11 -18.66 -8.94
CA ASP A 106 -3.25 -19.65 -8.28
C ASP A 106 -2.94 -19.18 -6.85
N GLU A 107 -3.57 -19.83 -5.85
CA GLU A 107 -3.43 -19.46 -4.44
C GLU A 107 -1.98 -19.49 -3.96
N GLY A 108 -1.19 -20.47 -4.43
CA GLY A 108 0.22 -20.56 -4.07
C GLY A 108 1.05 -19.40 -4.62
N GLN A 109 0.71 -18.89 -5.80
CA GLN A 109 1.33 -17.67 -6.30
C GLN A 109 0.89 -16.42 -5.52
N MET A 110 -0.38 -16.31 -5.13
CA MET A 110 -0.82 -15.21 -4.26
C MET A 110 -0.08 -15.20 -2.93
N GLU A 111 0.13 -16.37 -2.33
CA GLU A 111 0.91 -16.50 -1.10
C GLU A 111 2.35 -16.03 -1.30
N MET A 112 2.99 -16.41 -2.41
CA MET A 112 4.33 -15.91 -2.74
C MET A 112 4.39 -14.38 -2.90
N LEU A 113 3.35 -13.77 -3.50
CA LEU A 113 3.28 -12.31 -3.62
C LEU A 113 3.06 -11.64 -2.27
N ARG A 114 2.22 -12.22 -1.41
CA ARG A 114 2.02 -11.77 -0.03
C ARG A 114 3.31 -11.82 0.77
N ASP A 115 4.08 -12.89 0.65
CA ASP A 115 5.39 -13.01 1.29
C ASP A 115 6.37 -11.95 0.80
N GLY A 116 6.39 -11.69 -0.51
CA GLY A 116 7.21 -10.63 -1.11
C GLY A 116 6.81 -9.24 -0.61
N PHE A 117 5.51 -8.99 -0.47
CA PHE A 117 4.98 -7.75 0.11
C PHE A 117 5.33 -7.61 1.59
N ASN A 118 5.20 -8.68 2.36
CA ASN A 118 5.54 -8.73 3.77
C ASN A 118 7.03 -8.41 4.01
N ARG A 119 7.94 -9.02 3.23
CA ARG A 119 9.38 -8.69 3.31
C ARG A 119 9.66 -7.22 3.05
N GLU A 120 9.01 -6.61 2.06
CA GLU A 120 9.20 -5.19 1.79
C GLU A 120 8.61 -4.31 2.90
N ALA A 121 7.45 -4.66 3.44
CA ALA A 121 6.88 -3.97 4.60
C ALA A 121 7.87 -3.98 5.77
N VAL A 122 8.49 -5.13 6.08
CA VAL A 122 9.49 -5.26 7.15
C VAL A 122 10.67 -4.35 6.87
N ARG A 123 11.20 -4.38 5.63
CA ARG A 123 12.32 -3.55 5.21
C ARG A 123 12.03 -2.07 5.42
N GLN A 124 10.87 -1.59 4.98
CA GLN A 124 10.49 -0.20 5.18
C GLN A 124 10.34 0.14 6.65
N TRP A 125 9.66 -0.69 7.44
CA TRP A 125 9.51 -0.44 8.88
C TRP A 125 10.86 -0.37 9.62
N LEU A 126 11.79 -1.27 9.30
CA LEU A 126 13.14 -1.25 9.88
C LEU A 126 13.90 0.02 9.46
N ALA A 127 13.77 0.47 8.21
CA ALA A 127 14.41 1.69 7.73
C ALA A 127 13.91 2.94 8.50
N LEU A 128 12.61 3.01 8.81
CA LEU A 128 12.04 4.11 9.61
C LEU A 128 12.70 4.25 10.98
N ARG A 129 13.06 3.12 11.60
CA ARG A 129 13.67 3.07 12.92
C ARG A 129 15.16 3.42 12.92
N GLN A 130 15.81 3.45 11.76
CA GLN A 130 17.20 3.85 11.63
C GLN A 130 17.36 5.34 11.36
N THR A 131 16.27 6.01 10.94
CA THR A 131 16.24 7.44 10.60
C THR A 131 15.62 8.34 11.67
N GLY A 132 15.18 7.76 12.80
CA GLY A 132 14.58 8.48 13.93
C GLY A 132 15.42 8.35 15.19
#